data_AF-S3A3T3-F1
#
_entry.id   AF-S3A3T3-F1
#
_cell.length_a   1.000
_cell.length_b   1.000
_cell.length_c   1.000
_cell.angle_alpha   90.00
_cell.angle_beta   90.00
_cell.angle_gamma   90.00
#
_symmetry.space_group_name_H-M   'P 1'
#
loop_
_entity.id
_entity.type
_entity.pdbx_description
1 polymer ?
#
loop_
_entity_poly.entity_id
_entity_poly.type
_entity_poly.pdbx_seq_one_letter_code
_entity_poly.pdbx_strand_id
1 'polypeptide(L)'
;MQSKLDIVKTNIRKMKLSEQEANDLRTWLVVDYIEEIRQAESADTAMVKAYRTMRANKMLPTPPTTKAPEGLTVPGELYTPVNDFVYITGDLVLVDGRILQAQAIIMPPVDFTADKWLDVTGLYQHAPENEEA
;
A
#
# COMPACT_ATOMS: atom_id res chain seq x y z
N MET A 1 20.58 6.74 -10.19
CA MET A 1 21.01 7.11 -8.82
C MET A 1 21.62 5.86 -8.21
N GLN A 2 22.87 5.91 -7.75
CA GLN A 2 23.55 4.73 -7.21
C GLN A 2 23.07 4.51 -5.76
N SER A 3 22.66 3.29 -5.40
CA SER A 3 22.11 3.05 -4.05
C SER A 3 23.19 3.28 -2.98
N LYS A 4 22.80 3.70 -1.77
CA LYS A 4 23.73 3.81 -0.64
C LYS A 4 24.53 2.51 -0.43
N LEU A 5 23.87 1.37 -0.64
CA LEU A 5 24.46 0.03 -0.60
C LEU A 5 25.57 -0.16 -1.65
N ASP A 6 25.39 0.35 -2.88
CA ASP A 6 26.39 0.25 -3.95
C ASP A 6 27.61 1.15 -3.70
N ILE A 7 27.40 2.34 -3.14
CA ILE A 7 28.47 3.26 -2.75
C ILE A 7 29.34 2.61 -1.66
N VAL A 8 28.70 2.02 -0.65
CA VAL A 8 29.42 1.40 0.46
C VAL A 8 30.11 0.09 0.05
N LYS A 9 29.47 -0.76 -0.77
CA LYS A 9 30.12 -1.95 -1.35
C LYS A 9 31.37 -1.58 -2.16
N THR A 10 31.29 -0.49 -2.91
CA THR A 10 32.42 0.03 -3.70
C THR A 10 33.55 0.55 -2.81
N ASN A 11 33.21 1.20 -1.70
CA ASN A 11 34.20 1.71 -0.75
C ASN A 11 34.82 0.60 0.11
N ILE A 12 34.04 -0.39 0.57
CA ILE A 12 34.55 -1.57 1.30
C ILE A 12 35.59 -2.32 0.46
N ARG A 13 35.36 -2.50 -0.85
CA ARG A 13 36.34 -3.15 -1.75
C ARG A 13 37.64 -2.36 -1.90
N LYS A 14 37.62 -1.05 -1.71
CA LYS A 14 38.79 -0.17 -1.78
C LYS A 14 39.52 -0.05 -0.44
N MET A 15 38.84 -0.37 0.66
CA MET A 15 39.39 -0.34 2.01
C MET A 15 40.03 -1.70 2.34
N LYS A 16 41.28 -1.70 2.82
CA LYS A 16 41.95 -2.91 3.33
C LYS A 16 41.45 -3.23 4.74
N LEU A 17 40.16 -3.52 4.86
CA LEU A 17 39.54 -3.86 6.13
C LEU A 17 39.92 -5.28 6.53
N SER A 18 40.10 -5.50 7.82
CA SER A 18 40.05 -6.84 8.39
C SER A 18 38.66 -7.46 8.21
N GLU A 19 38.58 -8.78 8.30
CA GLU A 19 37.31 -9.50 8.19
C GLU A 19 36.29 -9.07 9.24
N GLN A 20 36.75 -8.77 10.46
CA GLN A 20 35.91 -8.26 11.54
C GLN A 20 35.33 -6.89 11.21
N GLU A 21 36.16 -5.93 10.78
CA GLU A 21 35.70 -4.59 10.40
C GLU A 21 34.72 -4.63 9.23
N ALA A 22 34.94 -5.52 8.26
CA ALA A 22 34.02 -5.72 7.15
C ALA A 22 32.66 -6.29 7.61
N ASN A 23 32.66 -7.18 8.60
CA ASN A 23 31.43 -7.75 9.16
C ASN A 23 30.67 -6.74 10.03
N ASP A 24 31.37 -5.93 10.82
CA ASP A 24 30.76 -4.87 11.61
C ASP A 24 30.11 -3.80 10.71
N LEU A 25 30.79 -3.40 9.63
CA LEU A 25 30.23 -2.50 8.62
C LEU A 25 29.01 -3.08 7.90
N ARG A 26 29.03 -4.37 7.54
CA ARG A 26 27.87 -5.04 6.95
C ARG A 26 26.67 -5.04 7.90
N THR A 27 26.92 -5.31 9.18
CA THR A 27 25.88 -5.33 10.22
C THR A 27 25.28 -3.93 10.40
N TRP A 28 26.12 -2.90 10.48
CA TRP A 28 25.67 -1.51 10.58
C TRP A 28 24.80 -1.09 9.39
N LEU A 29 25.17 -1.46 8.15
CA LEU A 29 24.38 -1.15 6.96
C LEU A 29 23.02 -1.84 6.94
N VAL A 30 22.95 -3.09 7.43
CA VAL A 30 21.68 -3.82 7.53
C VAL A 30 20.78 -3.14 8.57
N VAL A 31 21.32 -2.74 9.71
CA VAL A 31 20.57 -2.02 10.75
C VAL A 31 20.07 -0.67 10.24
N ASP A 32 20.91 0.12 9.56
CA ASP A 32 20.54 1.42 8.99
C ASP A 32 19.41 1.28 7.94
N TYR A 33 19.53 0.29 7.04
CA TYR A 33 18.51 0.01 6.03
C TYR A 33 17.17 -0.44 6.65
N ILE A 34 17.21 -1.25 7.71
CA ILE A 34 16.01 -1.67 8.45
C ILE A 34 15.33 -0.47 9.11
N GLU A 35 16.09 0.43 9.72
CA GLU A 35 15.53 1.65 10.34
C GLU A 35 14.98 2.63 9.27
N GLU A 36 15.60 2.74 8.09
CA GLU A 36 15.04 3.49 6.97
C GLU A 36 13.68 2.92 6.51
N ILE A 37 13.58 1.59 6.34
CA ILE A 37 12.31 0.92 6.01
C ILE A 37 11.27 1.20 7.09
N ARG A 38 11.63 1.03 8.37
CA ARG A 38 10.73 1.24 9.49
C ARG A 38 10.22 2.68 9.57
N GLN A 39 11.07 3.67 9.31
CA GLN A 39 10.68 5.07 9.26
C GLN A 39 9.75 5.35 8.08
N ALA A 40 10.01 4.77 6.91
CA ALA A 40 9.13 4.88 5.74
C ALA A 40 7.75 4.27 6.01
N GLU A 41 7.68 3.05 6.55
CA GLU A 41 6.43 2.40 6.94
C GLU A 41 5.65 3.19 8.00
N SER A 42 6.38 3.78 8.96
CA SER A 42 5.78 4.64 9.97
C SER A 42 5.23 5.94 9.37
N ALA A 43 5.91 6.52 8.38
CA ALA A 43 5.45 7.72 7.68
C ALA A 43 4.20 7.42 6.84
N ASP A 44 4.16 6.30 6.12
CA ASP A 44 2.99 5.86 5.37
C ASP A 44 1.78 5.62 6.29
N THR A 45 2.01 4.98 7.44
CA THR A 45 0.97 4.77 8.45
C THR A 45 0.45 6.09 9.02
N ALA A 46 1.34 7.05 9.31
CA ALA A 46 0.96 8.37 9.81
C ALA A 46 0.15 9.16 8.79
N MET A 47 0.54 9.11 7.52
CA MET A 47 -0.17 9.74 6.41
C MET A 47 -1.55 9.13 6.22
N VAL A 48 -1.67 7.80 6.17
CA VAL A 48 -2.97 7.10 6.09
C VAL A 48 -3.90 7.53 7.23
N LYS A 49 -3.38 7.60 8.45
CA LYS A 49 -4.15 8.06 9.62
C LYS A 49 -4.61 9.52 9.46
N ALA A 50 -3.72 10.42 9.03
CA ALA A 50 -4.05 11.82 8.81
C ALA A 50 -5.16 11.99 7.76
N TYR A 51 -5.06 11.30 6.62
CA TYR A 51 -6.08 11.36 5.57
C TYR A 51 -7.43 10.78 6.03
N ARG A 52 -7.42 9.68 6.81
CA ARG A 52 -8.64 9.14 7.42
C ARG A 52 -9.28 10.16 8.38
N THR A 53 -8.48 10.82 9.21
CA THR A 53 -8.96 11.89 10.10
C THR A 53 -9.51 13.08 9.30
N MET A 54 -8.84 13.52 8.25
CA MET A 54 -9.32 14.60 7.38
C MET A 54 -10.66 14.24 6.71
N ARG A 55 -10.81 13.00 6.21
CA ARG A 55 -12.08 12.52 5.64
C ARG A 55 -13.18 12.45 6.69
N ALA A 56 -12.89 11.92 7.87
CA ALA A 56 -13.85 11.87 8.99
C ALA A 56 -14.31 13.28 9.43
N ASN A 57 -13.39 14.25 9.38
CA ASN A 57 -13.67 15.65 9.67
C ASN A 57 -14.25 16.43 8.46
N LYS A 58 -14.61 15.74 7.36
CA LYS A 58 -15.16 16.32 6.12
C LYS A 58 -14.27 17.38 5.46
N MET A 59 -12.97 17.32 5.72
CA MET A 59 -11.96 18.18 5.07
C MET A 59 -11.51 17.62 3.72
N LEU A 60 -11.76 16.33 3.48
CA LEU A 60 -11.63 15.68 2.18
C LEU A 60 -13.02 15.24 1.71
N PRO A 61 -13.36 15.42 0.43
CA PRO A 61 -14.60 14.90 -0.10
C PRO A 61 -14.56 13.36 -0.09
N THR A 62 -15.68 12.74 0.28
CA THR A 62 -15.81 11.27 0.27
C THR A 62 -16.37 10.82 -1.08
N PRO A 63 -15.75 9.82 -1.74
CA PRO A 63 -16.28 9.31 -3.00
C PRO A 63 -17.72 8.80 -2.85
N PRO A 64 -18.55 8.87 -3.90
CA PRO A 64 -19.89 8.27 -3.86
C PRO A 64 -19.80 6.78 -3.57
N THR A 65 -20.68 6.26 -2.71
CA THR A 65 -20.76 4.82 -2.45
C THR A 65 -21.62 4.13 -3.51
N THR A 66 -21.34 2.85 -3.74
CA THR A 66 -22.12 1.96 -4.60
C THR A 66 -22.37 0.63 -3.89
N LYS A 67 -23.36 -0.11 -4.37
CA LYS A 67 -23.63 -1.46 -3.85
C LYS A 67 -22.67 -2.46 -4.47
N ALA A 68 -22.36 -3.50 -3.71
CA ALA A 68 -21.67 -4.66 -4.24
C ALA A 68 -22.55 -5.35 -5.31
N PRO A 69 -21.94 -5.92 -6.36
CA PRO A 69 -22.62 -6.83 -7.28
C PRO A 69 -23.31 -7.99 -6.55
N GLU A 70 -24.36 -8.54 -7.15
CA GLU A 70 -24.98 -9.77 -6.67
C GLU A 70 -23.94 -10.89 -6.56
N GLY A 71 -24.01 -11.68 -5.48
CA GLY A 71 -23.04 -12.72 -5.22
C GLY A 71 -21.80 -12.29 -4.43
N LEU A 72 -21.64 -10.98 -4.16
CA LEU A 72 -20.49 -10.43 -3.44
C LEU A 72 -20.90 -9.77 -2.12
N THR A 73 -20.19 -10.08 -1.04
CA THR A 73 -20.34 -9.42 0.27
C THR A 73 -19.07 -8.68 0.64
N VAL A 74 -19.13 -7.35 0.66
CA VAL A 74 -17.99 -6.48 0.95
C VAL A 74 -18.08 -5.93 2.37
N PRO A 75 -17.09 -6.18 3.25
CA PRO A 75 -17.05 -5.62 4.59
C PRO A 75 -16.61 -4.16 4.51
N GLY A 76 -17.56 -3.25 4.31
CA GLY A 76 -17.32 -1.81 4.36
C GLY A 76 -17.96 -1.04 3.22
N GLU A 77 -17.53 0.21 3.07
CA GLU A 77 -17.97 1.07 1.98
C GLU A 77 -17.27 0.68 0.69
N LEU A 78 -18.07 0.41 -0.35
CA LEU A 78 -17.60 0.23 -1.71
C LEU A 78 -17.88 1.53 -2.47
N TYR A 79 -16.86 2.09 -3.10
CA TYR A 79 -16.96 3.38 -3.78
C TYR A 79 -17.11 3.23 -5.29
N THR A 80 -17.78 4.22 -5.89
CA THR A 80 -17.76 4.46 -7.33
C THR A 80 -16.42 5.13 -7.69
N PRO A 81 -15.73 4.66 -8.74
CA PRO A 81 -14.48 5.28 -9.19
C PRO A 81 -14.73 6.69 -9.71
N VAL A 82 -14.01 7.68 -9.16
CA VAL A 82 -14.07 9.09 -9.57
C VAL A 82 -12.64 9.65 -9.60
N ASN A 83 -12.26 10.25 -10.74
CA ASN A 83 -10.88 10.69 -10.97
C ASN A 83 -10.40 11.81 -10.05
N ASP A 84 -11.32 12.62 -9.52
CA ASP A 84 -11.00 13.83 -8.74
C ASP A 84 -10.98 13.58 -7.22
N PHE A 85 -11.02 12.32 -6.79
CA PHE A 85 -11.01 11.95 -5.38
C PHE A 85 -9.69 11.35 -4.92
N VAL A 86 -9.39 11.56 -3.65
CA VAL A 86 -8.28 10.87 -2.97
C VAL A 86 -8.79 9.54 -2.43
N TYR A 87 -8.14 8.45 -2.82
CA TYR A 87 -8.33 7.13 -2.23
C TYR A 87 -7.22 6.85 -1.23
N ILE A 88 -7.57 6.26 -0.09
CA ILE A 88 -6.65 5.96 1.01
C ILE A 88 -6.47 4.46 1.07
N THR A 89 -5.29 3.98 1.48
CA THR A 89 -5.01 2.56 1.65
C THR A 89 -6.15 1.83 2.36
N GLY A 90 -6.64 0.76 1.71
CA GLY A 90 -7.76 -0.05 2.14
C GLY A 90 -9.13 0.36 1.56
N ASP A 91 -9.26 1.54 0.94
CA ASP A 91 -10.49 1.92 0.23
C ASP A 91 -10.79 0.93 -0.89
N LEU A 92 -12.06 0.57 -1.02
CA LEU A 92 -12.56 -0.37 -2.02
C LEU A 92 -13.32 0.37 -3.11
N VAL A 93 -13.04 0.06 -4.37
CA VAL A 93 -13.74 0.63 -5.53
C VAL A 93 -14.26 -0.46 -6.44
N LEU A 94 -15.40 -0.22 -7.08
CA LEU A 94 -15.96 -1.11 -8.09
C LEU A 94 -15.62 -0.61 -9.50
N VAL A 95 -14.73 -1.32 -10.20
CA VAL A 95 -14.29 -0.98 -11.56
C VAL A 95 -14.55 -2.17 -12.48
N ASP A 96 -15.41 -2.01 -13.47
CA ASP A 96 -15.74 -3.05 -14.47
C ASP A 96 -16.09 -4.42 -13.84
N GLY A 97 -16.89 -4.40 -12.77
CA GLY A 97 -17.30 -5.61 -12.04
C GLY A 97 -16.24 -6.20 -11.09
N ARG A 98 -15.06 -5.59 -11.01
CA ARG A 98 -13.99 -5.97 -10.08
C ARG A 98 -13.97 -5.06 -8.87
N ILE A 99 -13.69 -5.64 -7.71
CA ILE A 99 -13.44 -4.89 -6.49
C ILE A 99 -11.94 -4.70 -6.37
N LEU A 100 -11.49 -3.45 -6.47
CA LEU A 100 -10.10 -3.09 -6.32
C LEU A 100 -9.89 -2.43 -4.95
N GLN A 101 -8.80 -2.80 -4.27
CA GLN A 101 -8.39 -2.18 -3.02
C GLN A 101 -7.16 -1.29 -3.24
N ALA A 102 -7.24 -0.04 -2.83
CA ALA A 102 -6.10 0.87 -2.84
C ALA A 102 -4.99 0.36 -1.92
N GLN A 103 -3.79 0.20 -2.46
CA GLN A 103 -2.59 -0.25 -1.73
C GLN A 103 -1.79 0.92 -1.13
N ALA A 104 -2.03 2.14 -1.63
CA ALA A 104 -1.40 3.37 -1.17
C ALA A 104 -2.44 4.51 -1.11
N ILE A 105 -2.00 5.70 -0.70
CA ILE A 105 -2.77 6.91 -0.92
C ILE A 105 -2.65 7.28 -2.41
N ILE A 106 -3.78 7.41 -3.08
CA ILE A 106 -3.86 7.70 -4.51
C ILE A 106 -4.49 9.07 -4.66
N MET A 107 -3.72 10.01 -5.22
CA MET A 107 -4.18 11.37 -5.49
C MET A 107 -4.67 11.49 -6.94
N PRO A 108 -5.62 12.39 -7.21
CA PRO A 108 -6.00 12.74 -8.57
C PRO A 108 -4.81 13.18 -9.44
N PRO A 109 -4.84 12.88 -10.76
CA PRO A 109 -5.83 12.05 -11.43
C PRO A 109 -5.66 10.57 -11.08
N VAL A 110 -6.77 9.89 -10.80
CA VAL A 110 -6.75 8.48 -10.42
C VAL A 110 -6.53 7.59 -11.65
N ASP A 111 -5.55 6.70 -11.54
CA ASP A 111 -5.27 5.62 -12.48
C ASP A 111 -5.45 4.26 -11.80
N PHE A 112 -6.04 3.29 -12.50
CA PHE A 112 -6.29 1.93 -11.98
C PHE A 112 -5.17 0.96 -12.37
N THR A 113 -3.93 1.29 -12.00
CA THR A 113 -2.75 0.45 -12.27
C THR A 113 -2.49 -0.58 -11.16
N ALA A 114 -1.91 -1.73 -11.53
CA ALA A 114 -1.74 -2.88 -10.65
C ALA A 114 -0.74 -2.67 -9.49
N ASP A 115 0.11 -1.64 -9.55
CA ASP A 115 1.02 -1.24 -8.47
C ASP A 115 0.31 -0.45 -7.36
N LYS A 116 -0.82 0.19 -7.67
CA LYS A 116 -1.61 0.99 -6.73
C LYS A 116 -2.89 0.30 -6.26
N TRP A 117 -3.38 -0.66 -7.04
CA TRP A 117 -4.64 -1.34 -6.81
C TRP A 117 -4.47 -2.85 -6.84
N LEU A 118 -5.03 -3.51 -5.83
CA LEU A 118 -5.10 -4.96 -5.75
C LEU A 118 -6.52 -5.42 -6.08
N ASP A 119 -6.67 -6.35 -7.02
CA ASP A 119 -7.94 -7.02 -7.27
C ASP A 119 -8.24 -7.99 -6.12
N VAL A 120 -9.30 -7.70 -5.37
CA VAL A 120 -9.75 -8.46 -4.20
C VAL A 120 -11.13 -9.09 -4.42
N THR A 121 -11.62 -9.11 -5.67
CA THR A 121 -12.96 -9.62 -6.00
C THR A 121 -13.19 -11.04 -5.49
N GLY A 122 -12.18 -11.91 -5.65
CA GLY A 122 -12.24 -13.31 -5.21
C GLY A 122 -12.30 -13.50 -3.68
N LEU A 123 -11.98 -12.46 -2.90
CA LEU A 123 -12.05 -12.52 -1.43
C LEU A 123 -13.48 -12.26 -0.90
N TYR A 124 -14.36 -11.72 -1.73
CA TYR A 124 -15.71 -11.29 -1.32
C TYR A 124 -16.83 -12.08 -1.96
N GLN A 125 -16.52 -13.15 -2.69
CA GLN A 125 -17.52 -14.09 -3.19
C GLN A 125 -18.22 -14.79 -2.03
N HIS A 126 -19.53 -15.05 -2.16
CA HIS A 126 -20.18 -15.97 -1.22
C HIS A 126 -19.41 -17.30 -1.21
N ALA A 127 -19.21 -17.87 -0.02
CA ALA A 127 -18.97 -19.30 0.07
C ALA A 127 -20.06 -20.00 -0.73
N PRO A 128 -19.76 -21.06 -1.51
CA PRO A 128 -20.82 -21.83 -2.15
C PRO A 128 -21.81 -22.20 -1.05
N GLU A 129 -23.04 -21.71 -1.16
CA GLU A 129 -24.13 -22.18 -0.32
C GLU A 129 -24.09 -23.69 -0.45
N ASN A 130 -23.83 -24.40 0.66
CA ASN A 130 -23.73 -25.84 0.66
C ASN A 130 -24.90 -26.41 -0.14
N GLU A 131 -24.59 -27.02 -1.28
CA GLU A 131 -25.51 -27.90 -1.98
C GLU A 131 -25.95 -28.98 -0.96
N GLU A 132 -27.25 -28.95 -0.69
CA GLU A 132 -28.14 -29.99 -0.17
C GLU A 132 -27.52 -31.22 0.55
N ALA A 133 -28.03 -31.46 1.77
CA ALA A 133 -28.38 -32.81 2.23
C ALA A 133 -29.61 -32.74 3.15
#